data_AF-A0A3A4W9V3-F1
#
_entry.id   AF-A0A3A4W9V3-F1
#
_cell.length_a   1.000
_cell.length_b   1.000
_cell.length_c   1.000
_cell.angle_alpha   90.00
_cell.angle_beta   90.00
_cell.angle_gamma   90.00
#
_symmetry.space_group_name_H-M   'P 1'
#
loop_
_entity.id
_entity.type
_entity.pdbx_description
1 polymer ?
#
loop_
_entity_poly.entity_id
_entity_poly.type
_entity_poly.pdbx_seq_one_letter_code
_entity_poly.pdbx_strand_id
1 'polypeptide(L)' 'MIRVMGKEMPWQEGMTVSDLIRDLNESFDFALVRIDHKQVTRPHFHTTPIPDDSDVYLVPMIAGG' A
#
# COMPACT_ATOMS: atom_id res chain seq x y z
N MET A 1 9.68 10.52 1.73
CA MET A 1 8.72 9.98 2.72
C MET A 1 7.40 9.71 2.02
N ILE A 2 6.56 8.82 2.55
CA ILE A 2 5.23 8.57 2.00
C ILE A 2 4.16 8.79 3.06
N ARG A 3 2.93 9.03 2.61
CA ARG A 3 1.77 9.11 3.50
C ARG A 3 0.94 7.85 3.33
N VAL A 4 0.63 7.17 4.43
CA VAL A 4 -0.12 5.92 4.43
C VAL A 4 -1.31 6.09 5.37
N MET A 5 -2.53 6.05 4.83
CA MET A 5 -3.76 6.25 5.60
C MET A 5 -3.72 7.52 6.46
N GLY A 6 -3.12 8.59 5.92
CA GLY A 6 -2.97 9.88 6.61
C GLY A 6 -1.74 10.02 7.52
N LYS A 7 -0.97 8.96 7.78
CA LYS A 7 0.24 8.96 8.61
C LYS A 7 1.51 9.02 7.76
N GLU A 8 2.48 9.82 8.16
CA GLU A 8 3.79 9.87 7.49
C GLU A 8 4.67 8.68 7.88
N MET A 9 5.30 8.06 6.89
CA MET A 9 6.16 6.90 7.06
C MET A 9 7.47 7.09 6.26
N PRO A 10 8.59 6.53 6.76
CA PRO A 10 9.83 6.52 6.01
C PRO A 10 9.65 5.74 4.70
N TRP A 11 10.21 6.28 3.62
CA TRP A 11 10.21 5.65 2.30
C TRP A 11 11.64 5.30 1.92
N GLN A 12 11.79 4.21 1.16
CA GLN A 12 13.07 3.75 0.66
C GLN A 12 12.96 3.45 -0.84
N GLU A 13 14.04 3.71 -1.57
CA GLU A 13 14.08 3.45 -3.01
C GLU A 13 13.85 1.97 -3.31
N GLY A 14 12.93 1.69 -4.24
CA GLY A 14 12.54 0.33 -4.62
C GLY A 14 11.49 -0.33 -3.73
N MET A 15 11.02 0.34 -2.68
CA MET A 15 9.94 -0.16 -1.81
C MET A 15 8.67 -0.44 -2.61
N THR A 16 8.13 -1.66 -2.48
CA THR A 16 6.89 -2.08 -3.14
C THR A 16 5.68 -2.01 -2.20
N VAL A 17 4.48 -2.17 -2.75
CA VAL A 17 3.26 -2.30 -1.94
C VAL A 17 3.33 -3.49 -0.98
N SER A 18 3.94 -4.60 -1.39
CA SER A 18 4.13 -5.76 -0.51
C SER A 18 5.08 -5.46 0.65
N ASP A 19 6.13 -4.67 0.42
CA ASP A 19 7.05 -4.25 1.49
C ASP A 19 6.34 -3.33 2.49
N LEU A 20 5.53 -2.38 2.00
CA LEU A 20 4.73 -1.52 2.86
C LEU A 20 3.79 -2.31 3.78
N ILE A 21 3.04 -3.27 3.23
CA ILE A 21 2.10 -4.07 4.03
C ILE A 21 2.86 -4.91 5.07
N ARG A 22 4.03 -5.46 4.71
CA ARG A 22 4.90 -6.19 5.63
C ARG A 22 5.37 -5.30 6.78
N ASP A 23 5.77 -4.07 6.49
CA ASP A 23 6.28 -3.12 7.50
C ASP A 23 5.16 -2.64 8.45
N LEU A 24 3.91 -2.59 7.98
CA LEU A 24 2.74 -2.35 8.82
C LEU A 24 2.41 -3.54 9.74
N ASN A 25 3.07 -4.68 9.55
CA ASN A 25 2.83 -5.94 10.25
C ASN A 25 1.35 -6.38 10.22
N GLU A 26 0.63 -6.03 9.15
CA GLU A 26 -0.76 -6.41 8.94
C GLU A 26 -0.86 -7.72 8.15
N SER A 27 -1.68 -8.63 8.66
CA SER A 27 -2.05 -9.85 7.94
C SER A 27 -2.79 -9.48 6.66
N PHE A 28 -2.30 -9.92 5.50
CA PHE A 28 -2.78 -9.53 4.17
C PHE A 28 -4.26 -9.84 3.89
N ASP A 29 -5.16 -8.92 4.23
CA ASP A 29 -6.56 -8.91 3.80
C ASP A 29 -6.97 -7.55 3.20
N PHE A 30 -6.15 -7.01 2.30
CA PHE A 30 -6.50 -5.83 1.49
C PHE A 30 -7.04 -6.25 0.12
N ALA A 31 -8.18 -5.69 -0.28
CA ALA A 31 -8.76 -5.88 -1.60
C ALA A 31 -7.96 -5.11 -2.68
N LEU A 32 -7.54 -3.89 -2.33
CA LEU A 32 -6.95 -2.93 -3.24
C LEU A 32 -6.07 -1.96 -2.46
N VAL A 33 -4.98 -1.51 -3.08
CA VAL A 33 -4.19 -0.37 -2.62
C VAL A 33 -4.29 0.74 -3.66
N ARG A 34 -4.50 1.98 -3.22
CA ARG A 34 -4.45 3.15 -4.07
C ARG A 34 -3.20 3.95 -3.76
N ILE A 35 -2.39 4.20 -4.77
CA ILE A 35 -1.22 5.08 -4.71
C ILE A 35 -1.58 6.31 -5.54
N ASP A 36 -1.75 7.44 -4.87
CA ASP A 36 -2.24 8.69 -5.46
C ASP A 36 -3.58 8.47 -6.21
N HIS A 37 -3.54 8.48 -7.54
CA HIS A 37 -4.69 8.27 -8.41
C HIS A 37 -4.75 6.86 -9.03
N LYS A 38 -3.76 6.01 -8.76
CA LYS A 38 -3.63 4.67 -9.36
C LYS A 38 -4.08 3.58 -8.40
N GLN A 39 -4.91 2.68 -8.92
CA GLN A 39 -5.35 1.48 -8.22
C GLN A 39 -4.40 0.31 -8.52
N VAL A 40 -3.96 -0.37 -7.47
CA VAL A 40 -3.09 -1.55 -7.51
C VAL A 40 -3.83 -2.69 -6.85
N THR A 41 -3.97 -3.81 -7.56
CA THR A 41 -4.61 -5.04 -7.04
C THR A 41 -3.57 -6.02 -6.53
N ARG A 42 -4.01 -6.98 -5.70
CA ARG A 42 -3.14 -7.95 -5.01
C ARG A 42 -2.09 -8.65 -5.89
N PRO A 43 -2.38 -9.09 -7.14
CA PRO A 43 -1.37 -9.71 -8.01
C PRO A 43 -0.17 -8.80 -8.33
N HIS A 44 -0.34 -7.48 -8.21
CA HIS A 44 0.66 -6.48 -8.57
C HIS A 44 1.37 -5.87 -7.35
N PHE A 45 1.05 -6.31 -6.13
CA PHE A 45 1.66 -5.71 -4.92
C PHE A 45 3.17 -5.89 -4.87
N HIS A 46 3.68 -7.04 -5.33
CA HIS A 46 5.12 -7.34 -5.34
C HIS A 46 5.89 -6.63 -6.44
N THR A 47 5.21 -6.15 -7.48
CA THR A 47 5.86 -5.57 -8.67
C THR A 47 5.63 -4.07 -8.82
N THR A 48 4.72 -3.51 -8.03
CA THR A 48 4.42 -2.08 -8.08
C THR A 48 5.25 -1.34 -7.05
N PRO A 49 6.26 -0.57 -7.48
CA PRO A 49 6.99 0.32 -6.58
C PRO A 49 6.09 1.47 -6.13
N ILE A 50 6.30 1.92 -4.90
CA ILE A 50 5.69 3.14 -4.37
C ILE A 50 6.67 4.29 -4.68
N PRO A 51 6.25 5.35 -5.41
CA PRO A 51 7.07 6.54 -5.58
C PRO A 51 7.30 7.27 -4.25
N ASP A 52 8.38 8.05 -4.19
CA ASP A 52 8.55 9.00 -3.08
C ASP A 52 7.45 10.07 -3.11
N ASP A 53 7.09 10.60 -1.94
CA ASP A 53 6.05 11.63 -1.75
C ASP A 53 4.62 11.20 -2.16
N SER A 54 4.37 9.90 -2.30
CA SER A 54 3.04 9.36 -2.64
C SER A 54 2.09 9.27 -1.43
N ASP A 55 0.79 9.43 -1.71
CA ASP A 55 -0.31 9.22 -0.77
C ASP A 55 -0.98 7.85 -1.01
N VAL A 56 -0.89 6.98 -0.01
CA VAL A 56 -1.26 5.57 -0.09
C VAL A 56 -2.49 5.29 0.78
N TYR A 57 -3.52 4.72 0.15
CA TYR A 57 -4.73 4.26 0.81
C TYR A 57 -4.85 2.74 0.70
N LEU A 58 -5.11 2.10 1.84
CA LEU A 58 -5.31 0.66 1.92
C LEU A 58 -6.82 0.39 2.06
N VAL A 59 -7.37 -0.42 1.16
CA VAL A 59 -8.79 -0.82 1.20
C VAL A 59 -8.87 -2.24 1.74
N PRO A 60 -9.30 -2.45 2.99
CA PRO A 60 -9.45 -3.79 3.55
C PRO A 60 -10.55 -4.57 2.84
N MET A 61 -10.41 -5.90 2.77
CA MET A 61 -11.51 -6.77 2.39
C MET A 61 -12.55 -6.78 3.51
N ILE A 62 -13.77 -6.38 3.18
CA ILE A 62 -14.93 -6.51 4.06
C ILE A 62 -15.76 -7.66 3.50
N ALA A 63 -15.82 -8.78 4.22
CA ALA A 63 -16.76 -9.85 3.91
C ALA A 63 -18.18 -9.36 4.25
N GLY A 64 -19.00 -9.15 3.22
CA GLY A 64 -20.42 -8.82 3.41
C GLY A 64 -21.19 -10.02 3.96
N GLY A 65 -21.97 -9.80 5.02
CA GLY A 65 -22.92 -10.75 5.57
C GLY A 65 -24.32 -10.60 4.98
#